data_AF-A0A917T8B9-F1
#
_entry.id   AF-A0A917T8B9-F1
#
_cell.length_a   1.000
_cell.length_b   1.000
_cell.length_c   1.000
_cell.angle_alpha   90.00
_cell.angle_beta   90.00
_cell.angle_gamma   90.00
#
_symmetry.space_group_name_H-M   'P 1'
#
loop_
_entity.id
_entity.type
_entity.pdbx_description
1 polymer ?
#
loop_
_entity_poly.entity_id
_entity_poly.type
_entity_poly.pdbx_seq_one_letter_code
_entity_poly.pdbx_strand_id
1 'polypeptide(L)'
;MPDTQTAFARQIHLGGASGRIYAFTLCPSLQHLPDSPGLFAYLAMPPDGIAPARALFFGRAECGLAATIPRHERFEPALRLGLNAYAVLPMGGLLDDVQDDLVAGTPTPLNLQRDALREISELTDRHRRLTRRVAAE
;
A
#
# COMPACT_ATOMS: atom_id res chain seq x y z
N MET A 1 -27.37 19.88 21.37
CA MET A 1 -26.05 19.77 20.73
C MET A 1 -25.58 18.34 20.98
N PRO A 2 -25.85 17.37 20.10
CA PRO A 2 -25.33 16.02 20.30
C PRO A 2 -23.86 15.99 19.88
N ASP A 3 -23.05 15.34 20.72
CA ASP A 3 -21.60 15.23 20.66
C ASP A 3 -21.08 14.74 19.30
N THR A 4 -20.21 15.54 18.69
CA THR A 4 -19.61 15.31 17.37
C THR A 4 -18.41 14.34 17.43
N GLN A 5 -18.41 13.40 18.38
CA GLN A 5 -17.22 12.65 18.76
C GLN A 5 -17.42 11.12 18.72
N THR A 6 -18.22 10.62 17.77
CA THR A 6 -18.25 9.18 17.44
C THR A 6 -18.57 8.97 15.95
N ALA A 7 -17.83 9.63 15.05
CA ALA A 7 -17.88 9.30 13.62
C ALA A 7 -16.98 8.08 13.37
N PHE A 8 -17.53 6.89 13.65
CA PHE A 8 -17.11 5.55 13.22
C PHE A 8 -15.75 5.47 12.52
N ALA A 9 -14.72 5.00 13.23
CA ALA A 9 -13.55 4.40 12.62
C ALA A 9 -13.99 3.13 11.87
N ARG A 10 -14.43 3.29 10.63
CA ARG A 10 -14.85 2.17 9.78
C ARG A 10 -13.62 1.32 9.51
N GLN A 11 -13.66 0.04 9.87
CA GLN A 11 -12.56 -0.88 9.60
C GLN A 11 -12.75 -1.59 8.27
N ILE A 12 -11.64 -1.89 7.61
CA ILE A 12 -11.57 -2.81 6.48
C ILE A 12 -10.60 -3.94 6.83
N HIS A 13 -11.01 -5.16 6.52
CA HIS A 13 -10.21 -6.35 6.73
C HIS A 13 -9.51 -6.72 5.43
N LEU A 14 -8.19 -6.82 5.49
CA LEU A 14 -7.35 -7.19 4.35
C LEU A 14 -6.60 -8.48 4.70
N GLY A 15 -6.68 -9.46 3.81
CA GLY A 15 -6.10 -10.78 4.01
C GLY A 15 -4.67 -10.88 3.46
N GLY A 16 -3.77 -11.47 4.25
CA GLY A 16 -2.45 -11.90 3.80
C GLY A 16 -2.44 -13.33 3.28
N ALA A 17 -1.40 -13.71 2.54
CA ALA A 17 -1.23 -15.05 1.99
C ALA A 17 -1.08 -16.13 3.08
N SER A 18 -0.61 -15.74 4.27
CA SER A 18 -0.53 -16.58 5.46
C SER A 18 -1.89 -16.98 6.05
N GLY A 19 -2.99 -16.43 5.53
CA GLY A 19 -4.34 -16.58 6.09
C GLY A 19 -4.63 -15.62 7.25
N ARG A 20 -3.67 -14.76 7.63
CA ARG A 20 -3.89 -13.69 8.61
C ARG A 20 -4.78 -12.59 8.03
N ILE A 21 -5.62 -12.02 8.89
CA ILE A 21 -6.47 -10.89 8.57
C ILE A 21 -5.99 -9.68 9.35
N TYR A 22 -5.74 -8.59 8.63
CA TYR A 22 -5.28 -7.33 9.21
C TYR A 22 -6.43 -6.31 9.18
N ALA A 23 -6.74 -5.73 10.33
CA ALA A 23 -7.82 -4.76 10.50
C ALA A 23 -7.29 -3.33 10.31
N PHE A 24 -7.47 -2.80 9.11
CA PHE A 24 -7.09 -1.42 8.79
C PHE A 24 -8.22 -0.47 9.18
N THR A 25 -7.85 0.70 9.69
CA THR A 25 -8.78 1.82 9.90
C THR A 25 -8.92 2.60 8.60
N LEU A 26 -10.16 2.79 8.14
CA LEU A 26 -10.46 3.63 6.99
C LEU A 26 -10.36 5.11 7.37
N CYS A 27 -9.54 5.85 6.64
CA CYS A 27 -9.42 7.29 6.75
C CYS A 27 -9.98 7.93 5.46
N PRO A 28 -11.07 8.70 5.52
CA PRO A 28 -11.65 9.35 4.35
C PRO A 28 -10.86 10.60 3.92
N SER A 29 -9.93 11.09 4.73
CA SER A 29 -9.17 12.32 4.47
C SER A 29 -7.76 12.22 5.07
N LEU A 30 -6.82 12.91 4.41
CA LEU A 30 -5.43 13.04 4.85
C LEU A 30 -5.29 13.71 6.23
N GLN A 31 -6.27 14.53 6.63
CA GLN A 31 -6.23 15.28 7.89
C GLN A 31 -6.35 14.41 9.14
N HIS A 32 -6.88 13.18 9.00
CA HIS A 32 -7.11 12.26 10.11
C HIS A 32 -6.10 11.11 10.14
N LEU A 33 -4.99 11.23 9.40
CA LEU A 33 -3.96 10.21 9.39
C LEU A 33 -3.17 10.25 10.70
N PRO A 34 -2.87 9.09 11.29
CA PRO A 34 -2.07 9.02 12.50
C PRO A 34 -0.62 9.41 12.21
N ASP A 35 0.01 10.14 13.13
CA ASP A 35 1.43 10.45 13.08
C ASP A 35 2.25 9.36 13.79
N SER A 36 2.14 8.14 13.28
CA SER A 36 2.82 6.96 13.81
C SER A 36 3.33 6.07 12.68
N PRO A 37 4.35 5.24 12.92
CA PRO A 37 4.75 4.21 11.96
C PRO A 37 3.60 3.23 11.70
N GLY A 38 3.63 2.56 10.55
CA GLY A 38 2.66 1.54 10.22
C GLY A 38 2.55 1.21 8.74
N LEU A 39 1.48 0.50 8.39
CA LEU A 39 1.13 0.15 7.03
C LEU A 39 -0.02 1.01 6.53
N PHE A 40 -0.08 1.20 5.22
CA PHE A 40 -1.20 1.88 4.58
C PHE A 40 -1.61 1.19 3.27
N ALA A 41 -2.87 1.40 2.92
CA ALA A 41 -3.43 1.01 1.65
C ALA A 41 -4.07 2.22 0.94
N TYR A 42 -3.82 2.33 -0.36
CA TYR A 42 -4.63 3.19 -1.23
C TYR A 42 -5.84 2.41 -1.69
N LEU A 43 -7.03 2.98 -1.52
CA LEU A 43 -8.29 2.33 -1.85
C LEU A 43 -9.06 3.11 -2.92
N ALA A 44 -9.62 2.37 -3.85
CA ALA A 44 -10.74 2.80 -4.67
C ALA A 44 -12.02 2.20 -4.08
N MET A 45 -12.82 3.03 -3.42
CA MET A 45 -14.13 2.69 -2.91
C MET A 45 -15.16 2.89 -4.02
N PRO A 46 -15.96 1.88 -4.37
CA PRO A 46 -17.07 2.06 -5.30
C PRO A 46 -18.17 2.92 -4.66
N PRO A 47 -18.89 3.71 -5.47
CA PRO A 47 -20.05 4.44 -4.98
C PRO A 47 -21.10 3.47 -4.41
N ASP A 48 -21.74 3.89 -3.32
CA ASP A 48 -22.87 3.21 -2.66
C ASP A 48 -22.62 1.77 -2.18
N GLY A 49 -21.36 1.33 -2.07
CA GLY A 49 -21.02 0.01 -1.54
C GLY A 49 -21.48 -1.17 -2.42
N ILE A 50 -21.75 -0.91 -3.70
CA ILE A 50 -22.21 -1.91 -4.69
C ILE A 50 -21.16 -3.02 -4.91
N ALA A 51 -19.89 -2.72 -4.63
CA ALA A 51 -18.78 -3.66 -4.69
C ALA A 51 -17.86 -3.50 -3.47
N PRO A 52 -16.99 -4.49 -3.16
CA PRO A 52 -15.98 -4.31 -2.13
C PRO A 52 -14.97 -3.24 -2.52
N ALA A 53 -14.37 -2.61 -1.51
CA ALA A 53 -13.24 -1.71 -1.69
C ALA A 53 -12.11 -2.41 -2.44
N ARG A 54 -11.53 -1.74 -3.44
CA ARG A 54 -10.38 -2.27 -4.17
C ARG A 54 -9.09 -1.66 -3.64
N ALA A 55 -8.18 -2.50 -3.17
CA ALA A 55 -6.82 -2.08 -2.86
C ALA A 55 -6.03 -1.79 -4.15
N LEU A 56 -5.48 -0.59 -4.24
CA LEU A 56 -4.67 -0.12 -5.36
C LEU A 56 -3.17 -0.32 -5.09
N PHE A 57 -2.79 -0.23 -3.81
CA PHE A 57 -1.40 -0.31 -3.36
C PHE A 57 -1.35 -0.59 -1.86
N PHE A 58 -0.33 -1.34 -1.43
CA PHE A 58 0.11 -1.43 -0.03
C PHE A 58 1.50 -0.84 0.12
N GLY A 59 1.65 0.02 1.12
CA GLY A 59 2.90 0.64 1.49
C GLY A 59 3.14 0.66 2.98
N ARG A 60 4.34 1.08 3.36
CA ARG A 60 4.81 1.18 4.73
C ARG A 60 5.30 2.59 5.03
N ALA A 61 5.16 2.99 6.28
CA ALA A 61 5.61 4.28 6.80
C ALA A 61 6.45 4.02 8.05
N GLU A 62 7.76 4.27 7.97
CA GLU A 62 8.68 4.07 9.11
C GLU A 62 8.65 5.25 10.09
N CYS A 63 8.46 6.47 9.58
CA CYS A 63 8.55 7.69 10.39
C CYS A 63 7.19 8.33 10.72
N GLY A 64 6.09 7.87 10.11
CA GLY A 64 4.76 8.46 10.30
C GLY A 64 3.86 8.30 9.08
N LEU A 65 2.65 7.74 9.27
CA LEU A 65 1.65 7.55 8.21
C LEU A 65 1.17 8.88 7.63
N ALA A 66 0.90 9.88 8.48
CA ALA A 66 0.50 11.22 8.07
C ALA A 66 1.54 11.92 7.17
N ALA A 67 2.83 11.76 7.48
CA ALA A 67 3.92 12.35 6.70
C ALA A 67 4.21 11.58 5.39
N THR A 68 4.01 10.27 5.40
CA THR A 68 4.41 9.38 4.30
C THR A 68 3.36 9.29 3.19
N ILE A 69 2.10 9.07 3.56
CA ILE A 69 0.99 8.82 2.62
C ILE A 69 0.85 9.90 1.52
N PRO A 70 0.87 11.22 1.82
CA PRO A 70 0.69 12.24 0.79
C PRO A 70 1.94 12.47 -0.08
N ARG A 71 3.12 12.00 0.35
CA ARG A 71 4.41 12.21 -0.36
C ARG A 71 4.92 10.95 -1.06
N HIS A 72 4.22 9.83 -0.89
CA HIS A 72 4.65 8.56 -1.44
C HIS A 72 4.59 8.57 -2.98
N GLU A 73 5.59 7.99 -3.64
CA GLU A 73 5.71 7.96 -5.12
C GLU A 73 4.49 7.35 -5.83
N ARG A 74 3.78 6.45 -5.15
CA ARG A 74 2.57 5.78 -5.68
C ARG A 74 1.28 6.56 -5.48
N PHE A 75 1.31 7.71 -4.82
CA PHE A 75 0.13 8.54 -4.58
C PHE A 75 -0.50 9.04 -5.89
N GLU A 76 0.29 9.65 -6.77
CA GLU A 76 -0.22 10.17 -8.05
C GLU A 76 -0.70 9.04 -8.99
N PRO A 77 0.03 7.93 -9.19
CA PRO A 77 -0.51 6.78 -9.92
C PRO A 77 -1.82 6.22 -9.33
N ALA A 78 -1.95 6.20 -8.00
CA ALA A 78 -3.17 5.75 -7.35
C ALA A 78 -4.36 6.69 -7.62
N LEU A 79 -4.15 8.02 -7.64
CA LEU A 79 -5.18 8.98 -8.04
C LEU A 79 -5.69 8.70 -9.46
N ARG A 80 -4.78 8.42 -10.41
CA ARG A 80 -5.16 8.07 -11.79
C ARG A 80 -5.97 6.78 -11.89
N LEU A 81 -5.83 5.88 -10.91
CA LEU A 81 -6.59 4.63 -10.80
C LEU A 81 -7.87 4.76 -9.95
N GLY A 82 -8.24 5.96 -9.53
CA GLY A 82 -9.47 6.23 -8.78
C GLY A 82 -9.33 6.15 -7.25
N LEU A 83 -8.14 6.39 -6.70
CA LEU A 83 -7.95 6.57 -5.26
C LEU A 83 -8.91 7.61 -4.69
N ASN A 84 -9.72 7.19 -3.71
CA ASN A 84 -10.66 8.06 -3.01
C ASN A 84 -10.77 7.77 -1.50
N ALA A 85 -10.02 6.80 -0.98
CA ALA A 85 -9.92 6.53 0.45
C ALA A 85 -8.56 5.94 0.84
N TYR A 86 -8.22 6.06 2.12
CA TYR A 86 -7.01 5.51 2.70
C TYR A 86 -7.38 4.46 3.74
N ALA A 87 -6.58 3.40 3.85
CA ALA A 87 -6.62 2.49 4.99
C ALA A 87 -5.29 2.56 5.71
N VAL A 88 -5.30 2.60 7.05
CA VAL A 88 -4.07 2.65 7.85
C VAL A 88 -4.08 1.60 8.95
N LEU A 89 -2.90 1.05 9.23
CA LEU A 89 -2.63 0.13 10.33
C LEU A 89 -1.40 0.64 11.10
N PRO A 90 -1.59 1.46 12.14
CA PRO A 90 -0.51 1.88 13.03
C PRO A 90 0.18 0.69 13.68
N MET A 91 1.49 0.55 13.49
CA MET A 91 2.32 -0.48 14.13
C MET A 91 3.81 -0.15 14.05
N GLY A 92 4.58 -0.56 15.07
CA GLY A 92 5.98 -0.15 15.23
C GLY A 92 7.05 -1.15 14.78
N GLY A 93 6.70 -2.27 14.12
CA GLY A 93 7.68 -3.29 13.72
C GLY A 93 7.11 -4.35 12.79
N LEU A 94 7.97 -5.18 12.19
CA LEU A 94 7.61 -6.22 11.19
C LEU A 94 6.86 -5.67 9.96
N LEU A 95 7.11 -4.39 9.61
CA LEU A 95 6.41 -3.74 8.51
C LEU A 95 6.62 -4.47 7.18
N ASP A 96 7.84 -4.93 6.94
CA ASP A 96 8.21 -5.61 5.70
C ASP A 96 7.51 -6.97 5.60
N ASP A 97 7.60 -7.81 6.64
CA ASP A 97 6.96 -9.12 6.68
C ASP A 97 5.44 -9.03 6.48
N VAL A 98 4.79 -8.05 7.11
CA VAL A 98 3.35 -7.86 7.00
C VAL A 98 2.97 -7.27 5.65
N GLN A 99 3.76 -6.35 5.09
CA GLN A 99 3.52 -5.83 3.75
C GLN A 99 3.65 -6.94 2.70
N ASP A 100 4.68 -7.78 2.79
CA ASP A 100 4.91 -8.88 1.86
C ASP A 100 3.78 -9.92 1.95
N ASP A 101 3.33 -10.25 3.17
CA ASP A 101 2.18 -11.12 3.39
C ASP A 101 0.89 -10.55 2.75
N LEU A 102 0.63 -9.24 2.93
CA LEU A 102 -0.51 -8.54 2.34
C LEU A 102 -0.46 -8.50 0.80
N VAL A 103 0.70 -8.17 0.22
CA VAL A 103 0.87 -8.10 -1.23
C VAL A 103 0.69 -9.48 -1.87
N ALA A 104 1.19 -10.53 -1.21
CA ALA A 104 1.03 -11.90 -1.67
C ALA A 104 -0.43 -12.39 -1.57
N GLY A 105 -1.15 -12.01 -0.50
CA GLY A 105 -2.55 -12.43 -0.28
C GLY A 105 -3.57 -11.62 -1.07
N THR A 106 -3.27 -10.35 -1.30
CA THR A 106 -4.15 -9.40 -1.99
C THR A 106 -3.35 -8.66 -3.07
N PRO A 107 -3.28 -9.21 -4.30
CA PRO A 107 -2.55 -8.56 -5.39
C PRO A 107 -3.13 -7.17 -5.69
N THR A 108 -2.27 -6.16 -5.78
CA THR A 108 -2.69 -4.79 -6.12
C THR A 108 -2.04 -4.34 -7.43
N PRO A 109 -2.71 -3.51 -8.24
CA PRO A 109 -2.18 -3.09 -9.53
C PRO A 109 -0.84 -2.35 -9.41
N LEU A 110 -0.65 -1.50 -8.40
CA LEU A 110 0.57 -0.71 -8.28
C LEU A 110 1.73 -1.50 -7.66
N ASN A 111 1.47 -2.49 -6.79
CA ASN A 111 2.52 -3.40 -6.33
C ASN A 111 2.97 -4.33 -7.47
N LEU A 112 2.04 -4.84 -8.29
CA LEU A 112 2.38 -5.67 -9.46
C LEU A 112 3.21 -4.90 -10.50
N GLN A 113 2.89 -3.62 -10.76
CA GLN A 113 3.69 -2.78 -11.64
C GLN A 113 5.11 -2.56 -11.10
N ARG A 114 5.25 -2.34 -9.79
CA ARG A 114 6.55 -2.22 -9.13
C ARG A 114 7.36 -3.51 -9.31
N ASP A 115 6.74 -4.65 -9.06
CA ASP A 115 7.42 -5.94 -9.11
C ASP A 115 7.87 -6.29 -10.54
N ALA A 116 7.03 -6.01 -11.55
CA ALA A 116 7.39 -6.17 -12.96
C ALA A 116 8.56 -5.25 -13.39
N LEU A 117 8.56 -3.99 -12.96
CA LEU A 117 9.67 -3.06 -13.25
C LEU A 117 10.98 -3.49 -12.57
N ARG A 118 10.89 -4.06 -11.37
CA ARG A 118 12.03 -4.62 -10.65
C ARG A 118 12.60 -5.82 -11.41
N GLU A 119 11.77 -6.75 -11.85
CA GLU A 119 12.19 -7.91 -12.64
C GLU A 119 12.90 -7.51 -13.94
N ILE A 120 12.36 -6.54 -14.67
CA ILE A 120 12.99 -5.99 -15.88
C ILE A 120 14.37 -5.39 -15.58
N SER A 121 14.49 -4.66 -14.46
CA SER A 121 15.75 -4.05 -14.04
C SER A 121 16.81 -5.10 -13.71
N GLU A 122 16.43 -6.14 -12.95
CA GLU A 122 17.32 -7.25 -12.59
C GLU A 122 17.78 -8.06 -13.82
N LEU A 123 16.88 -8.32 -14.77
CA LEU A 123 17.21 -8.94 -16.06
C LEU A 123 18.20 -8.09 -16.87
N THR A 124 17.99 -6.78 -16.92
CA THR A 124 18.85 -5.83 -17.64
C THR A 124 20.25 -5.77 -17.03
N ASP A 125 20.34 -5.75 -15.70
CA ASP A 125 21.61 -5.74 -14.98
C ASP A 125 22.37 -7.07 -15.13
N ARG A 126 21.66 -8.20 -15.11
CA ARG A 126 22.24 -9.52 -15.41
C ARG A 126 22.81 -9.55 -16.83
N HIS A 127 22.06 -9.04 -17.81
CA HIS A 127 22.52 -8.96 -19.19
C HIS A 127 23.78 -8.10 -19.33
N ARG A 128 23.81 -6.90 -18.74
CA ARG A 128 25.01 -6.04 -18.72
C ARG A 128 26.24 -6.72 -18.11
N ARG A 129 26.06 -7.46 -17.00
CA ARG A 129 27.18 -8.19 -16.35
C ARG A 129 27.71 -9.31 -17.23
N LEU A 130 26.85 -10.02 -17.96
CA LEU A 130 27.26 -11.06 -18.90
C LEU A 130 28.01 -10.47 -20.09
N THR A 131 27.50 -9.39 -20.71
CA THR A 131 28.17 -8.74 -21.85
C THR A 131 29.56 -8.20 -21.49
N ARG A 132 29.73 -7.66 -20.26
CA ARG A 132 31.05 -7.20 -19.78
C ARG A 132 32.04 -8.33 -19.55
N ARG A 133 31.56 -9.52 -19.14
CA ARG A 133 32.43 -10.70 -18.99
C ARG A 133 32.87 -11.24 -20.34
N VAL A 134 31.97 -11.32 -21.32
CA VAL A 134 32.28 -11.76 -22.69
C VAL A 134 33.24 -10.79 -23.39
N ALA A 135 33.15 -9.49 -23.13
CA ALA A 135 34.06 -8.50 -23.71
C ALA A 135 35.46 -8.45 -23.04
N ALA A 136 35.65 -9.16 -21.92
CA ALA A 136 36.91 -9.22 -21.18
C ALA A 136 37.67 -10.55 -21.38
N GLU A 137 37.09 -11.49 -22.14
CA GLU A 137 37.73 -12.71 -22.67
C GLU A 137 38.21 -12.47 -24.11
#